data_AF-A0A7X7Q0U5-F1
#
_entry.id   AF-A0A7X7Q0U5-F1
#
_cell.length_a   1.000
_cell.length_b   1.000
_cell.length_c   1.000
_cell.angle_alpha   90.00
_cell.angle_beta   90.00
_cell.angle_gamma   90.00
#
_symmetry.space_group_name_H-M   'P 1'
#
loop_
_entity.id
_entity.type
_entity.pdbx_description
1 polymer ?
#
loop_
_entity_poly.entity_id
_entity_poly.type
_entity_poly.pdbx_seq_one_letter_code
_entity_poly.pdbx_strand_id
1 'polypeptide(L)' 'MIKNIKWVLKNLLIGIISLYIINYLGVSLSIFIPINILTIIIAGFLRVPGIVILLIITKI' A
#
# COMPACT_ATOMS: atom_id res chain seq x y z
N MET A 1 20.28 -9.78 -13.11
CA MET A 1 20.02 -8.74 -12.08
C MET A 1 18.93 -7.74 -12.46
N ILE A 2 18.92 -7.15 -13.66
CA ILE A 2 17.96 -6.09 -14.06
C ILE A 2 16.47 -6.52 -13.97
N LYS A 3 16.17 -7.81 -14.21
CA LYS A 3 14.79 -8.35 -14.16
C LYS A 3 14.17 -8.24 -12.76
N ASN A 4 14.95 -8.47 -11.71
CA ASN A 4 14.48 -8.41 -10.32
C ASN A 4 14.21 -6.96 -9.89
N ILE A 5 15.05 -6.01 -10.31
CA ILE A 5 14.87 -4.58 -10.04
C ILE A 5 13.59 -4.04 -10.68
N LYS A 6 13.31 -4.40 -11.94
CA LYS A 6 12.05 -4.00 -12.59
C LYS A 6 10.82 -4.55 -11.87
N TRP A 7 10.91 -5.79 -11.34
CA TRP A 7 9.83 -6.39 -10.58
C TRP A 7 9.59 -5.68 -9.25
N VAL A 8 10.65 -5.35 -8.51
CA VAL A 8 10.54 -4.59 -7.25
C VAL A 8 9.94 -3.21 -7.49
N LEU A 9 10.42 -2.46 -8.51
CA LEU A 9 9.87 -1.15 -8.86
C LEU A 9 8.39 -1.22 -9.21
N LYS A 10 7.96 -2.25 -9.94
CA LYS A 10 6.55 -2.47 -10.27
C LYS A 10 5.71 -2.69 -9.01
N ASN A 11 6.19 -3.48 -8.06
CA ASN A 11 5.48 -3.72 -6.80
C ASN A 11 5.38 -2.46 -5.95
N LEU A 12 6.44 -1.64 -5.89
CA LEU A 12 6.41 -0.36 -5.18
C LEU A 12 5.41 0.61 -5.81
N LEU A 13 5.38 0.72 -7.13
CA LEU A 13 4.37 1.49 -7.87
C LEU A 13 2.95 1.03 -7.54
N ILE A 14 2.71 -0.28 -7.54
CA ILE A 14 1.42 -0.86 -7.18
C ILE A 14 1.04 -0.50 -5.73
N GLY A 15 1.99 -0.55 -4.80
CA GLY A 15 1.77 -0.17 -3.40
C GLY A 15 1.36 1.29 -3.25
N ILE A 16 2.09 2.20 -3.90
CA ILE A 16 1.78 3.65 -3.89
C ILE A 16 0.38 3.90 -4.45
N ILE A 17 0.09 3.35 -5.64
CA ILE A 17 -1.20 3.55 -6.32
C ILE A 17 -2.34 2.99 -5.46
N SER A 18 -2.17 1.79 -4.90
CA SER A 18 -3.19 1.16 -4.08
C SER A 18 -3.46 1.94 -2.79
N LEU A 19 -2.44 2.44 -2.11
CA LEU A 19 -2.60 3.28 -0.92
C LEU A 19 -3.31 4.60 -1.24
N TYR A 20 -2.99 5.22 -2.38
CA TYR A 20 -3.66 6.44 -2.82
C TYR A 20 -5.16 6.20 -3.09
N ILE A 21 -5.49 5.13 -3.82
CA ILE A 21 -6.88 4.77 -4.11
C ILE A 21 -7.64 4.53 -2.81
N ILE A 22 -7.05 3.80 -1.86
CA ILE A 22 -7.72 3.48 -0.59
C ILE A 22 -7.88 4.70 0.28
N ASN A 23 -6.88 5.58 0.36
CA ASN A 23 -7.05 6.85 1.06
C ASN A 23 -8.14 7.71 0.43
N TYR A 24 -8.19 7.78 -0.91
CA TYR A 24 -9.19 8.55 -1.63
C TYR A 24 -10.61 8.03 -1.39
N LEU A 25 -10.83 6.71 -1.53
CA LEU A 25 -12.13 6.09 -1.26
C LEU A 25 -12.48 6.09 0.24
N GLY A 26 -11.46 5.94 1.08
CA GLY A 26 -11.53 5.85 2.53
C GLY A 26 -11.85 7.15 3.25
N VAL A 27 -11.73 8.32 2.58
CA VAL A 27 -12.12 9.62 3.16
C VAL A 27 -13.55 9.58 3.69
N SER A 28 -14.47 8.97 2.95
CA SER A 28 -15.88 8.83 3.34
C SER A 28 -16.12 7.97 4.59
N LEU A 29 -15.16 7.10 4.93
CA LEU A 29 -15.20 6.17 6.05
C LEU A 29 -14.25 6.58 7.19
N SER A 30 -13.66 7.79 7.10
CA SER A 30 -12.60 8.29 7.99
C SER A 30 -11.41 7.33 8.10
N ILE A 31 -11.09 6.63 7.01
CA ILE A 31 -9.95 5.72 6.91
C ILE A 31 -8.78 6.50 6.31
N PHE A 32 -7.69 6.59 7.06
CA PHE A 32 -6.43 7.18 6.60
C PHE A 32 -5.27 6.25 6.88
N ILE A 33 -4.61 5.78 5.83
CA ILE A 33 -3.37 4.99 5.91
C ILE A 33 -2.19 5.91 5.57
N PRO A 34 -1.21 6.07 6.47
CA PRO A 34 -0.05 6.91 6.19
C PRO A 34 0.74 6.35 5.01
N ILE A 35 1.07 7.20 4.04
CA ILE A 35 1.83 6.81 2.85
C ILE A 35 3.32 7.03 3.15
N ASN A 36 4.01 5.98 3.58
CA ASN A 36 5.44 5.99 3.87
C ASN A 36 6.11 4.76 3.23
N ILE A 37 7.44 4.69 3.30
CA ILE A 37 8.19 3.60 2.66
C ILE A 37 7.74 2.22 3.15
N LEU A 38 7.40 2.10 4.43
CA LEU A 38 7.01 0.83 5.06
C LEU A 38 5.63 0.38 4.57
N THR A 39 4.63 1.29 4.60
CA THR A 39 3.28 0.99 4.14
C THR A 39 3.25 0.70 2.64
N ILE A 40 4.07 1.39 1.85
CA ILE A 40 4.24 1.12 0.41
C ILE A 40 4.80 -0.28 0.16
N ILE A 41 5.79 -0.72 0.93
CA ILE A 41 6.35 -2.07 0.81
C ILE A 41 5.30 -3.11 1.19
N ILE A 42 4.61 -2.92 2.31
CA ILE A 42 3.57 -3.84 2.79
C ILE A 42 2.43 -3.93 1.76
N ALA A 43 1.88 -2.81 1.32
CA ALA A 43 0.82 -2.76 0.33
C ALA A 43 1.27 -3.25 -1.06
N GLY A 44 2.50 -2.96 -1.47
CA GLY A 44 3.04 -3.33 -2.78
C GLY A 44 3.36 -4.81 -2.92
N PHE A 45 3.91 -5.44 -1.87
CA PHE A 45 4.29 -6.85 -1.89
C PHE A 45 3.15 -7.77 -1.48
N LEU A 46 2.38 -7.40 -0.44
CA LEU A 46 1.25 -8.22 0.01
C LEU A 46 -0.07 -7.88 -0.69
N ARG A 47 -0.20 -6.75 -1.40
CA ARG A 47 -1.43 -6.34 -2.11
C ARG A 47 -2.63 -6.30 -1.16
N VAL A 48 -3.70 -7.04 -1.48
CA VAL A 48 -4.98 -7.08 -0.75
C VAL A 48 -4.80 -7.46 0.73
N PRO A 49 -4.16 -8.59 1.10
CA PRO A 49 -3.95 -8.90 2.51
C PRO A 49 -3.07 -7.87 3.24
N GLY A 50 -2.10 -7.26 2.56
CA GLY A 50 -1.27 -6.18 3.13
C GLY A 50 -2.08 -4.95 3.51
N ILE A 51 -3.01 -4.58 2.64
CA ILE A 51 -3.94 -3.47 2.86
C ILE A 51 -4.86 -3.76 4.06
N VAL A 52 -5.42 -4.96 4.15
CA VAL A 52 -6.31 -5.34 5.27
C VAL A 52 -5.58 -5.22 6.60
N ILE A 53 -4.33 -5.69 6.66
CA ILE A 53 -3.47 -5.55 7.83
C ILE A 53 -3.17 -4.09 8.16
N LEU A 54 -2.84 -3.26 7.15
CA LEU A 54 -2.59 -1.83 7.35
C LEU A 54 -3.83 -1.10 7.87
N LEU A 55 -5.02 -1.46 7.38
CA LEU A 55 -6.27 -0.90 7.88
C LEU A 55 -6.51 -1.23 9.36
N ILE A 56 -6.24 -2.46 9.77
CA ILE A 56 -6.41 -2.88 11.16
C ILE A 56 -5.40 -2.19 12.07
N ILE A 57 -4.11 -2.21 11.69
CA ILE A 57 -3.02 -1.64 12.50
C ILE A 57 -3.12 -0.12 12.61
N THR A 58 -3.53 0.56 11.55
CA THR A 58 -3.60 2.03 11.53
C THR A 58 -4.87 2.56 12.19
N LYS A 59 -5.94 1.76 12.25
CA LYS A 59 -7.23 2.15 12.84
C LYS A 59 -7.37 1.75 14.32
N ILE A 60 -6.48 0.89 14.81
CA ILE A 60 -6.23 0.69 16.25
C ILE A 60 -5.57 1.93 16.83
#